data_AF-A0A6L8KFW1-F1
#
_entry.id   AF-A0A6L8KFW1-F1
#
_cell.length_a   1.000
_cell.length_b   1.000
_cell.length_c   1.000
_cell.angle_alpha   90.00
_cell.angle_beta   90.00
_cell.angle_gamma   90.00
#
_symmetry.space_group_name_H-M   'P 1'
#
loop_
_entity.id
_entity.type
_entity.pdbx_description
1 polymer ?
#
loop_
_entity_poly.entity_id
_entity_poly.type
_entity_poly.pdbx_seq_one_letter_code
_entity_poly.pdbx_strand_id
1 'polypeptide(L)'
;MKLETVSNIEIAPDDSLLVVGLEGGGSPSYQYVYRAAAGVYWDNIAGAFKLGMKNDKRFAHWFAHLSEVLEDEMNVQLHVGGQTAWTNVPNDVRSEIELSNDRL
;
A
#
# COMPACT_ATOMS: atom_id res chain seq x y z
N MET A 1 -17.64 -0.88 -3.83
CA MET A 1 -16.27 -0.35 -3.73
C MET A 1 -16.12 0.43 -2.44
N LYS A 2 -15.21 0.01 -1.57
CA LYS A 2 -14.86 0.68 -0.32
C LYS A 2 -13.61 1.54 -0.57
N LEU A 3 -13.65 2.80 -0.13
CA LEU A 3 -12.49 3.69 -0.21
C LEU A 3 -11.74 3.68 1.13
N GLU A 4 -10.42 3.55 1.10
CA GLU A 4 -9.54 3.65 2.26
C GLU A 4 -8.50 4.74 2.03
N THR A 5 -8.41 5.71 2.95
CA THR A 5 -7.40 6.76 2.90
C THR A 5 -6.09 6.25 3.46
N VAL A 6 -5.00 6.45 2.71
CA VAL A 6 -3.65 6.06 3.11
C VAL A 6 -3.09 7.07 4.11
N SER A 7 -2.77 6.60 5.33
CA SER A 7 -2.17 7.43 6.37
C SER A 7 -0.66 7.57 6.19
N ASN A 8 0.03 6.49 5.81
CA ASN A 8 1.46 6.51 5.54
C ASN A 8 1.89 5.52 4.46
N ILE A 9 2.95 5.86 3.75
CA ILE A 9 3.70 4.98 2.87
C ILE A 9 5.15 4.97 3.36
N GLU A 10 5.65 3.80 3.69
CA GLU A 10 6.99 3.60 4.23
C GLU A 10 7.75 2.52 3.46
N ILE A 11 9.00 2.82 3.16
CA ILE A 11 9.98 1.85 2.69
C ILE A 11 10.91 1.51 3.86
N ALA A 12 11.03 0.22 4.17
CA ALA A 12 11.94 -0.22 5.22
C ALA A 12 13.39 0.20 4.90
N PRO A 13 14.23 0.52 5.90
CA PRO A 13 15.60 1.02 5.67
C PRO A 13 16.52 0.09 4.85
N ASP A 14 16.17 -1.19 4.75
CA ASP A 14 16.88 -2.21 3.96
C ASP A 14 16.27 -2.46 2.58
N ASP A 15 15.29 -1.63 2.16
CA ASP A 15 14.53 -1.75 0.91
C ASP A 15 13.76 -3.07 0.75
N SER A 16 13.58 -3.84 1.82
CA SER A 16 12.98 -5.19 1.75
C SER A 16 11.46 -5.19 1.78
N LEU A 17 10.86 -4.11 2.27
CA LEU A 17 9.44 -4.05 2.61
C LEU A 17 8.83 -2.69 2.24
N LEU A 18 7.66 -2.74 1.59
CA LEU A 18 6.75 -1.61 1.46
C LEU A 18 5.62 -1.76 2.48
N VAL A 19 5.36 -0.70 3.25
CA VAL A 19 4.29 -0.63 4.24
C VAL A 19 3.33 0.49 3.86
N VAL A 20 2.04 0.18 3.79
CA VAL A 20 0.96 1.12 3.43
C VAL A 20 -0.07 1.11 4.55
N GLY A 21 -0.05 2.13 5.40
CA GLY A 21 -0.97 2.28 6.52
C GLY A 21 -2.26 2.98 6.11
N LEU A 22 -3.35 2.68 6.83
CA LEU A 22 -4.67 3.27 6.59
C LEU A 22 -5.10 4.17 7.76
N GLU A 23 -5.72 5.32 7.47
CA GLU A 23 -6.21 6.24 8.50
C GLU A 23 -7.28 5.60 9.39
N GLY A 24 -8.16 4.77 8.81
CA GLY A 24 -9.24 4.11 9.52
C GLY A 24 -8.84 2.85 10.29
N GLY A 25 -7.55 2.46 10.26
CA GLY A 25 -7.08 1.20 10.84
C GLY A 25 -7.54 -0.06 10.09
N GLY A 26 -8.18 0.10 8.93
CA GLY A 26 -8.62 -0.97 8.04
C GLY A 26 -9.81 -1.79 8.52
N SER A 27 -9.98 -2.99 7.94
CA SER A 27 -11.05 -3.93 8.28
C SER A 27 -10.48 -5.26 8.76
N PRO A 28 -11.12 -5.95 9.72
CA PRO A 28 -10.72 -7.30 10.11
C PRO A 28 -10.71 -8.30 8.95
N SER A 29 -11.45 -8.07 7.87
CA SER A 29 -11.42 -8.93 6.68
C SER A 29 -10.09 -8.85 5.92
N TYR A 30 -9.30 -7.80 6.14
CA TYR A 30 -8.03 -7.58 5.42
C TYR A 30 -6.97 -8.60 5.78
N GLN A 31 -7.12 -9.25 6.94
CA GLN A 31 -6.32 -10.41 7.30
C GLN A 31 -6.37 -11.55 6.27
N TYR A 32 -7.36 -11.59 5.36
CA TYR A 32 -7.49 -12.62 4.33
C TYR A 32 -6.83 -12.27 2.99
N VAL A 33 -6.22 -11.09 2.85
CA VAL A 33 -5.57 -10.64 1.60
C VAL A 33 -4.46 -11.60 1.12
N TYR A 34 -3.79 -12.30 2.04
CA TYR A 34 -2.75 -13.29 1.70
C TYR A 34 -3.26 -14.42 0.80
N ARG A 35 -4.58 -14.67 0.77
CA ARG A 35 -5.20 -15.71 -0.07
C ARG A 35 -5.11 -15.41 -1.56
N ALA A 36 -4.90 -14.15 -1.93
CA ALA A 36 -4.60 -13.74 -3.29
C ALA A 36 -3.25 -14.28 -3.80
N ALA A 37 -2.41 -14.86 -2.92
CA ALA A 37 -1.07 -15.34 -3.25
C ALA A 37 -0.15 -14.27 -3.90
N ALA A 38 -0.45 -12.98 -3.65
CA ALA A 38 0.17 -11.85 -4.31
C ALA A 38 1.36 -11.23 -3.55
N GLY A 39 1.81 -11.86 -2.46
CA GLY A 39 2.88 -11.33 -1.60
C GLY A 39 2.47 -10.17 -0.70
N VAL A 40 1.15 -9.95 -0.55
CA VAL A 40 0.55 -8.91 0.30
C VAL A 40 0.10 -9.53 1.62
N TYR A 41 0.40 -8.84 2.72
CA TYR A 41 -0.01 -9.20 4.06
C TYR A 41 -0.68 -8.02 4.75
N TRP A 42 -1.56 -8.30 5.70
CA TRP A 42 -2.18 -7.28 6.54
C TRP A 42 -1.64 -7.40 7.97
N ASP A 43 -1.20 -6.28 8.54
CA ASP A 43 -0.81 -6.15 9.94
C ASP A 43 -1.94 -5.45 10.71
N ASN A 44 -2.68 -6.22 11.51
CA ASN A 44 -3.78 -5.70 12.33
C ASN A 44 -3.35 -4.70 13.40
N ILE A 45 -2.12 -4.81 13.91
CA ILE A 45 -1.63 -3.92 14.98
C ILE A 45 -1.24 -2.58 14.37
N ALA A 46 -0.57 -2.61 13.22
CA ALA A 46 -0.16 -1.41 12.51
C ALA A 46 -1.29 -0.76 11.69
N GLY A 47 -2.37 -1.49 11.40
CA GLY A 47 -3.42 -1.04 10.49
C GLY A 47 -2.87 -0.83 9.08
N ALA A 48 -2.00 -1.73 8.62
CA ALA A 48 -1.22 -1.53 7.40
C ALA A 48 -1.10 -2.80 6.53
N PHE A 49 -1.08 -2.59 5.21
CA PHE A 49 -0.63 -3.59 4.26
C PHE A 49 0.89 -3.62 4.20
N LYS A 50 1.46 -4.81 4.07
CA LYS A 50 2.90 -5.06 3.98
C LYS A 50 3.19 -5.93 2.77
N LEU A 51 4.17 -5.53 1.96
CA LEU A 51 4.60 -6.25 0.78
C LEU A 51 6.08 -6.56 0.88
N GLY A 52 6.42 -7.85 0.82
CA GLY A 52 7.81 -8.30 0.75
C GLY A 52 8.34 -8.14 -0.66
N MET A 53 9.32 -7.25 -0.84
CA MET A 53 9.76 -6.83 -2.17
C MET A 53 10.90 -7.68 -2.75
N LYS A 54 11.43 -8.65 -2.00
CA LYS A 54 12.54 -9.53 -2.43
C LYS A 54 13.72 -8.76 -3.06
N ASN A 55 14.01 -7.55 -2.56
CA ASN A 55 15.03 -6.60 -3.06
C ASN A 55 14.74 -5.96 -4.43
N ASP A 56 13.53 -6.08 -4.98
CA ASP A 56 13.11 -5.36 -6.19
C ASP A 56 12.72 -3.92 -5.85
N LYS A 57 13.53 -2.93 -6.22
CA LYS A 57 13.34 -1.51 -5.85
C LYS A 57 12.28 -0.75 -6.65
N ARG A 58 11.41 -1.43 -7.40
CA ARG A 58 10.31 -0.80 -8.16
C ARG A 58 9.12 -0.49 -7.25
N PHE A 59 9.33 0.37 -6.25
CA PHE A 59 8.35 0.64 -5.18
C PHE A 59 6.99 1.13 -5.70
N ALA A 60 6.98 2.04 -6.68
CA ALA A 60 5.73 2.53 -7.28
C ALA A 60 4.95 1.40 -7.98
N HIS A 61 5.65 0.50 -8.66
CA HIS A 61 5.05 -0.71 -9.25
C HIS A 61 4.45 -1.63 -8.18
N TRP A 62 5.15 -1.83 -7.06
CA TRP A 62 4.62 -2.62 -5.94
C TRP A 62 3.41 -1.98 -5.25
N PHE A 63 3.36 -0.64 -5.19
CA PHE A 63 2.17 0.07 -4.75
C PHE A 63 1.00 -0.10 -5.71
N ALA A 64 1.22 0.00 -7.03
CA ALA A 64 0.19 -0.25 -8.03
C ALA A 64 -0.34 -1.70 -7.94
N HIS A 65 0.57 -2.67 -7.83
CA HIS A 65 0.23 -4.08 -7.62
C HIS A 65 -0.61 -4.29 -6.34
N LEU A 66 -0.29 -3.59 -5.24
CA LEU A 66 -1.14 -3.62 -4.04
C LEU A 66 -2.55 -3.11 -4.36
N SER A 67 -2.67 -1.94 -4.99
CA SER A 67 -3.97 -1.35 -5.32
C SER A 67 -4.82 -2.28 -6.19
N GLU A 68 -4.23 -2.90 -7.21
CA GLU A 68 -4.90 -3.89 -8.08
C GLU A 68 -5.40 -5.09 -7.28
N VAL A 69 -4.55 -5.68 -6.44
CA VAL A 69 -4.93 -6.82 -5.58
C VAL A 69 -6.09 -6.46 -4.65
N LEU A 70 -6.09 -5.27 -4.05
CA LEU A 70 -7.17 -4.84 -3.16
C LEU A 70 -8.47 -4.56 -3.91
N GLU A 71 -8.38 -4.00 -5.12
CA GLU A 71 -9.55 -3.75 -5.95
C GLU A 71 -10.20 -5.06 -6.38
N ASP A 72 -9.41 -5.98 -6.96
CA ASP A 72 -9.90 -7.24 -7.53
C ASP A 72 -10.40 -8.23 -6.46
N GLU A 73 -9.64 -8.41 -5.38
CA GLU A 73 -9.90 -9.46 -4.40
C GLU A 73 -10.83 -8.99 -3.27
N MET A 74 -10.91 -7.67 -3.06
CA MET A 74 -11.53 -7.11 -1.85
C MET A 74 -12.48 -5.95 -2.14
N ASN A 75 -12.57 -5.48 -3.38
CA ASN A 75 -13.39 -4.33 -3.77
C ASN A 75 -13.03 -3.08 -2.94
N VAL A 76 -11.74 -2.91 -2.65
CA VAL A 76 -11.14 -1.81 -1.88
C VAL A 76 -10.26 -0.97 -2.79
N GLN A 77 -10.47 0.34 -2.77
CA GLN A 77 -9.63 1.31 -3.49
C GLN A 77 -8.82 2.12 -2.45
N LEU A 78 -7.53 2.30 -2.72
CA LEU A 78 -6.64 3.14 -1.91
C LEU A 78 -6.64 4.57 -2.44
N HIS A 79 -6.81 5.53 -1.54
CA HIS A 79 -6.69 6.95 -1.82
C HIS A 79 -5.48 7.55 -1.13
N VAL A 80 -4.55 8.09 -1.91
CA VAL A 80 -3.39 8.84 -1.42
C VAL A 80 -3.76 10.31 -1.34
N GLY A 81 -3.85 10.84 -0.12
CA GLY A 81 -4.25 12.22 0.12
C GLY A 81 -3.07 13.13 0.41
N GLY A 82 -3.31 14.45 0.40
CA GLY A 82 -2.27 15.44 0.73
C GLY A 82 -1.76 15.41 2.18
N GLN A 83 -2.33 14.57 3.05
CA GLN A 83 -1.87 14.35 4.44
C GLN A 83 -1.13 13.02 4.62
N THR A 84 -1.01 12.20 3.57
CA THR A 84 -0.26 10.94 3.63
C THR A 84 1.19 11.21 4.01
N ALA A 85 1.66 10.56 5.08
CA ALA A 85 3.04 10.63 5.52
C ALA A 85 3.93 9.73 4.65
N TRP A 86 5.13 10.20 4.33
CA TRP A 86 6.09 9.49 3.50
C TRP A 86 7.37 9.25 4.29
N THR A 87 7.73 7.99 4.52
CA THR A 87 8.91 7.61 5.30
C THR A 87 9.88 6.82 4.43
N ASN A 88 11.11 7.34 4.26
CA ASN A 88 12.14 6.76 3.39
C ASN A 88 11.71 6.55 1.93
N VAL A 89 10.74 7.32 1.44
CA VAL A 89 10.28 7.24 0.05
C VAL A 89 11.01 8.27 -0.81
N PRO A 90 11.79 7.85 -1.82
CA PRO A 90 12.41 8.77 -2.78
C PRO A 90 11.36 9.64 -3.47
N ASN A 91 11.72 10.90 -3.77
CA ASN A 91 10.77 11.87 -4.34
C ASN A 91 10.21 11.43 -5.69
N ASP A 92 11.02 10.78 -6.53
CA ASP A 92 10.60 10.23 -7.82
C ASP A 92 9.55 9.12 -7.65
N VAL A 93 9.78 8.18 -6.73
CA VAL A 93 8.82 7.13 -6.36
C VAL A 93 7.51 7.74 -5.84
N ARG A 94 7.62 8.73 -4.95
CA ARG A 94 6.45 9.44 -4.41
C ARG A 94 5.62 10.08 -5.52
N SER A 95 6.27 10.84 -6.41
CA SER A 95 5.58 11.50 -7.52
C SER A 95 4.91 10.50 -8.46
N GLU A 96 5.53 9.35 -8.71
CA GLU A 96 4.92 8.28 -9.53
C GLU A 96 3.66 7.70 -8.87
N ILE A 97 3.68 7.48 -7.56
CA ILE A 97 2.52 7.00 -6.80
C ILE A 97 1.39 8.04 -6.81
N GLU A 98 1.70 9.31 -6.51
CA GLU A 98 0.72 10.41 -6.51
C GLU A 98 0.06 10.56 -7.89
N LEU A 99 0.85 10.60 -8.98
CA LEU A 99 0.33 10.69 -10.35
C LEU A 99 -0.54 9.52 -10.78
N SER A 100 -0.28 8.32 -10.22
CA SER A 100 -1.05 7.12 -10.55
C SER A 100 -2.36 7.06 -9.76
N ASN A 101 -2.40 7.63 -8.55
CA ASN A 101 -3.59 7.65 -7.70
C ASN A 101 -4.57 8.79 -8.08
N ASP A 102 -4.06 9.91 -8.61
CA ASP A 102 -4.87 11.05 -9.09
C ASP A 102 -5.66 10.76 -10.40
N ARG A 103 -5.42 9.61 -11.05
CA ARG A 103 -6.04 9.24 -12.34
C ARG A 103 -7.34 8.43 -12.22
N LEU A 104 -7.86 8.24 -11.00
CA LEU A 104 -9.12 7.53 -10.70
C LEU A 104 -10.15 8.48 -10.11
#